data_AF-A0ABD0NSA2-F1
#
_entry.id   AF-A0ABD0NSA2-F1
#
_cell.length_a   1.000
_cell.length_b   1.000
_cell.length_c   1.000
_cell.angle_alpha   90.00
_cell.angle_beta   90.00
_cell.angle_gamma   90.00
#
_symmetry.space_group_name_H-M   'P 1'
#
loop_
_entity.id
_entity.type
_entity.pdbx_description
1 polymer ?
#
loop_
_entity_poly.entity_id
_entity_poly.type
_entity_poly.pdbx_seq_one_letter_code
_entity_poly.pdbx_strand_id
1 'polypeptide(L)'
;VSSGYLVVVFVYVTEFTGIKVRTWTSMHVHAAFAVGIMVVALVGYLVRIWWIYQIILTLSTSPFLLYCWKFPETPFYLMAKGKYMEAQELLDTMAYYNGLPPTLK
;
A
#
# COMPACT_ATOMS: atom_id res chain seq x y z
N VAL A 1 -14.09 9.95 -8.02
CA VAL A 1 -13.67 10.37 -6.66
C VAL A 1 -12.94 9.20 -6.02
N SER A 2 -11.64 9.09 -6.30
CA SER A 2 -10.74 8.04 -5.79
C SER A 2 -9.33 8.61 -5.53
N SER A 3 -9.19 9.93 -5.58
CA SER A 3 -7.91 10.64 -5.65
C SER A 3 -7.08 10.53 -4.37
N GLY A 4 -7.72 10.41 -3.20
CA GLY A 4 -7.00 10.27 -1.92
C GLY A 4 -6.24 8.97 -1.79
N TYR A 5 -6.85 7.83 -2.14
CA TYR A 5 -6.24 6.51 -1.96
C TYR A 5 -4.94 6.34 -2.76
N LEU A 6 -4.94 6.74 -4.03
CA LEU A 6 -3.75 6.59 -4.88
C LEU A 6 -2.56 7.40 -4.36
N VAL A 7 -2.80 8.61 -3.87
CA VAL A 7 -1.77 9.44 -3.26
C VAL A 7 -1.25 8.80 -1.97
N VAL A 8 -2.15 8.33 -1.10
CA VAL A 8 -1.77 7.69 0.17
C VAL A 8 -0.96 6.42 -0.06
N VAL A 9 -1.38 5.54 -0.97
CA VAL A 9 -0.64 4.31 -1.29
C VAL A 9 0.70 4.62 -1.92
N PHE A 10 0.75 5.58 -2.85
CA PHE A 10 2.00 6.00 -3.45
C PHE A 10 2.98 6.49 -2.38
N VAL A 11 2.56 7.42 -1.52
CA VAL A 11 3.40 7.95 -0.44
C VAL A 11 3.84 6.82 0.49
N TYR A 12 2.90 6.01 0.98
CA TYR A 12 3.16 4.88 1.85
C TYR A 12 4.25 3.97 1.27
N VAL A 13 4.05 3.45 0.06
CA VAL A 13 5.03 2.57 -0.61
C VAL A 13 6.37 3.27 -0.79
N THR A 14 6.39 4.54 -1.23
CA THR A 14 7.65 5.25 -1.46
C THR A 14 8.44 5.54 -0.18
N GLU A 15 7.77 5.67 0.96
CA GLU A 15 8.40 5.88 2.26
C GLU A 15 9.06 4.60 2.81
N PHE A 16 8.55 3.43 2.44
CA PHE A 16 9.19 2.13 2.76
C PHE A 16 10.29 1.74 1.77
N THR A 17 10.26 2.27 0.54
CA THR A 17 11.27 1.92 -0.48
C THR A 17 12.46 2.87 -0.49
N GLY A 18 13.66 2.31 -0.61
CA GLY A 18 14.86 3.10 -0.86
C GLY A 18 14.87 3.78 -2.23
N ILE A 19 15.63 4.86 -2.37
CA ILE A 19 15.72 5.71 -3.59
C ILE A 19 15.99 4.88 -4.86
N LYS A 20 16.83 3.85 -4.77
CA LYS A 20 17.24 3.01 -5.92
C LYS A 20 16.08 2.27 -6.59
N VAL A 21 15.09 1.82 -5.81
CA VAL A 21 13.96 1.00 -6.31
C VAL A 21 12.65 1.77 -6.33
N ARG A 22 12.64 3.03 -5.88
CA ARG A 22 11.44 3.85 -5.74
C ARG A 22 10.66 3.99 -7.04
N THR A 23 11.33 4.37 -8.14
CA THR A 23 10.67 4.52 -9.46
C THR A 23 10.04 3.22 -9.92
N TRP A 24 10.77 2.11 -9.81
CA TRP A 24 10.28 0.79 -10.21
C TRP A 24 9.05 0.38 -9.39
N THR A 25 9.08 0.61 -8.08
CA THR A 25 7.95 0.27 -7.20
C THR A 25 6.74 1.16 -7.45
N SER A 26 6.95 2.46 -7.68
CA SER A 26 5.88 3.39 -8.07
C SER A 26 5.20 2.98 -9.38
N MET A 27 5.96 2.49 -10.37
CA MET A 27 5.38 1.97 -11.61
C MET A 27 4.47 0.76 -11.35
N HIS A 28 4.86 -0.13 -10.43
CA HIS A 28 4.03 -1.29 -10.08
C HIS A 28 2.72 -0.89 -9.41
N VAL A 29 2.72 0.15 -8.56
CA VAL A 29 1.49 0.69 -7.95
C VAL A 29 0.51 1.17 -9.04
N HIS A 30 1.00 1.91 -10.04
CA HIS A 30 0.17 2.36 -11.16
C HIS A 30 -0.28 1.22 -12.08
N ALA A 31 0.60 0.24 -12.34
CA ALA A 31 0.25 -0.93 -13.13
C ALA A 31 -0.86 -1.77 -12.46
N ALA A 32 -0.76 -1.99 -11.14
CA ALA A 32 -1.78 -2.68 -10.37
C ALA A 32 -3.13 -1.95 -10.41
N PHE A 33 -3.12 -0.61 -10.36
CA PHE A 33 -4.33 0.19 -10.53
C PHE A 33 -4.97 0.01 -11.91
N ALA A 34 -4.16 0.04 -12.98
CA ALA A 34 -4.65 -0.19 -14.34
C ALA A 34 -5.28 -1.58 -14.50
N VAL A 35 -4.63 -2.62 -13.97
CA VAL A 35 -5.18 -3.98 -13.93
C VAL A 35 -6.50 -4.03 -13.16
N GLY A 36 -6.58 -3.35 -12.01
CA GLY A 36 -7.82 -3.23 -11.25
C GLY A 36 -8.97 -2.64 -12.07
N ILE A 37 -8.72 -1.57 -12.82
CA ILE A 37 -9.73 -0.98 -13.72
C ILE A 37 -10.18 -1.99 -14.79
N MET A 38 -9.24 -2.71 -15.39
CA MET A 38 -9.57 -3.73 -16.40
C MET A 38 -10.45 -4.84 -15.83
N VAL A 39 -10.16 -5.32 -14.61
CA VAL A 39 -10.97 -6.31 -13.91
C VAL A 39 -12.36 -5.77 -13.63
N VAL A 40 -12.47 -4.54 -13.14
CA VAL A 40 -13.77 -3.87 -12.88
C VAL A 40 -14.60 -3.78 -14.16
N ALA A 41 -14.00 -3.40 -15.29
CA ALA A 41 -14.66 -3.34 -16.59
C ALA A 41 -15.14 -4.73 -17.05
N LEU A 42 -14.30 -5.77 -16.89
CA LEU A 42 -14.66 -7.15 -17.23
C LEU A 42 -15.84 -7.66 -16.39
N VAL A 43 -15.81 -7.42 -15.08
CA VAL A 43 -16.91 -7.82 -14.18
C VAL A 43 -18.20 -7.07 -14.53
N GLY A 44 -18.11 -5.79 -14.90
CA GLY A 44 -19.26 -5.01 -15.34
C GLY A 44 -19.85 -5.49 -16.67
N TYR A 45 -19.02 -6.06 -17.55
CA TYR A 45 -19.49 -6.70 -18.77
C TYR A 45 -20.23 -8.02 -18.49
N LEU A 46 -19.69 -8.85 -17.59
CA LEU A 46 -20.26 -10.16 -17.24
C LEU A 46 -21.52 -10.06 -16.38
N VAL A 47 -21.57 -9.10 -15.44
CA VAL A 47 -22.66 -8.94 -14.47
C VAL A 47 -23.44 -7.68 -14.78
N ARG A 48 -24.59 -7.84 -15.45
CA ARG A 48 -25.47 -6.71 -15.80
C ARG A 48 -26.40 -6.27 -14.68
N ILE A 49 -26.54 -7.07 -13.64
CA ILE A 49 -27.38 -6.75 -12.48
C ILE A 49 -26.59 -5.85 -11.53
N TRP A 50 -26.97 -4.59 -11.45
CA TRP A 50 -26.21 -3.54 -10.77
C TRP A 50 -25.92 -3.84 -9.29
N TRP A 51 -26.86 -4.44 -8.55
CA TRP A 51 -26.67 -4.73 -7.12
C TRP A 51 -25.72 -5.92 -6.88
N ILE A 52 -25.75 -6.94 -7.74
CA ILE A 52 -24.80 -8.06 -7.69
C ILE A 52 -23.39 -7.54 -7.99
N TYR A 53 -23.27 -6.67 -8.99
CA TYR A 53 -22.02 -6.01 -9.32
C TYR A 53 -21.45 -5.23 -8.12
N GLN A 54 -22.29 -4.46 -7.42
CA GLN A 54 -21.88 -3.75 -6.19
C GLN A 54 -21.43 -4.69 -5.06
N ILE A 55 -22.12 -5.82 -4.86
CA ILE A 55 -21.71 -6.83 -3.88
C ILE A 55 -20.34 -7.41 -4.23
N ILE A 56 -20.10 -7.74 -5.50
CA ILE A 56 -18.81 -8.29 -5.96
C ILE A 56 -17.68 -7.29 -5.70
N LEU A 57 -17.86 -6.02 -6.05
CA LEU A 57 -16.85 -4.98 -5.81
C LEU A 57 -16.58 -4.76 -4.31
N THR A 58 -17.64 -4.74 -3.50
CA THR A 58 -17.51 -4.57 -2.04
C THR A 58 -16.81 -5.77 -1.42
N LEU A 59 -17.15 -6.99 -1.84
CA LEU A 59 -16.51 -8.21 -1.37
C LEU A 59 -15.05 -8.31 -1.82
N SER A 60 -14.71 -7.82 -3.02
CA SER A 60 -13.33 -7.79 -3.50
C SER A 60 -12.47 -6.78 -2.73
N THR A 61 -13.06 -5.74 -2.15
CA THR A 61 -12.34 -4.67 -1.43
C THR A 61 -12.36 -4.84 0.09
N SER A 62 -13.30 -5.60 0.64
CA SER A 62 -13.45 -5.81 2.08
C SER A 62 -12.24 -6.46 2.78
N PRO A 63 -11.47 -7.40 2.18
CA PRO A 63 -10.32 -7.98 2.87
C PRO A 63 -9.24 -6.94 3.18
N PHE A 64 -9.10 -5.92 2.31
CA PHE A 64 -8.15 -4.83 2.54
C PHE A 64 -8.53 -4.00 3.77
N LEU A 65 -9.82 -3.74 3.99
CA LEU A 65 -10.30 -3.02 5.18
C LEU A 65 -10.07 -3.80 6.47
N LEU A 66 -10.13 -5.13 6.42
CA LEU A 66 -9.85 -5.97 7.58
C LEU A 66 -8.35 -6.04 7.89
N TYR A 67 -7.51 -6.02 6.85
CA TYR A 67 -6.06 -6.16 7.00
C TYR A 67 -5.33 -4.82 7.21
N CYS A 68 -5.97 -3.68 6.92
CA CYS A 68 -5.32 -2.36 7.00
C CYS A 68 -4.76 -2.06 8.39
N TRP A 69 -5.40 -2.53 9.47
CA TRP A 69 -4.93 -2.34 10.85
C TRP A 69 -3.62 -3.06 11.19
N LYS A 70 -3.22 -4.05 10.41
CA LYS A 70 -1.95 -4.77 10.62
C LYS A 70 -0.76 -4.08 9.96
N PHE A 71 -0.98 -3.12 9.07
CA PHE A 71 0.11 -2.42 8.41
C PHE A 71 0.84 -1.52 9.40
N PRO A 72 2.19 -1.54 9.43
CA PRO A 72 2.95 -0.63 10.25
C PRO A 72 2.77 0.81 9.77
N GLU A 73 2.87 1.78 10.69
CA GLU A 73 2.99 3.19 10.33
C GLU A 73 4.31 3.44 9.58
N THR A 74 4.37 4.48 8.74
CA THR A 74 5.57 4.75 7.95
C THR A 74 6.69 5.33 8.82
N PRO A 75 7.97 5.06 8.50
CA PRO A 75 9.08 5.54 9.32
C PRO A 75 9.12 7.07 9.41
N PHE A 76 8.81 7.78 8.32
CA PHE A 76 8.77 9.24 8.31
C PHE A 76 7.62 9.80 9.15
N TYR A 77 6.46 9.15 9.15
CA TYR A 77 5.35 9.54 10.01
C TYR A 77 5.67 9.37 11.50
N LEU A 78 6.29 8.26 11.88
CA LEU A 78 6.74 8.01 13.25
C LEU A 78 7.76 9.05 13.71
N MET A 79 8.74 9.39 12.85
CA MET A 79 9.71 10.45 13.13
C MET A 79 9.03 11.82 13.29
N ALA A 80 8.07 12.17 12.42
CA ALA A 80 7.34 13.43 12.50
C ALA A 80 6.50 13.55 13.80
N LYS A 81 6.05 12.42 14.35
CA LYS A 81 5.37 12.35 15.66
C LYS A 81 6.31 12.33 16.86
N GLY A 82 7.63 12.37 16.66
CA GLY A 82 8.63 12.26 17.73
C GLY A 82 8.76 10.85 18.32
N LYS A 83 8.20 9.82 17.66
CA LYS A 83 8.27 8.41 18.08
C LYS A 83 9.53 7.74 17.54
N TYR A 84 10.69 8.26 17.92
CA TYR A 84 11.98 7.83 17.36
C TYR A 84 12.31 6.36 17.67
N MET A 85 11.91 5.86 18.83
CA MET A 85 12.18 4.47 19.22
C MET A 85 11.39 3.46 18.36
N GLU A 86 10.10 3.73 18.10
CA GLU A 86 9.27 2.92 17.19
C GLU A 86 9.78 2.99 15.74
N ALA A 87 10.20 4.18 15.29
CA ALA A 87 10.79 4.35 13.97
C ALA A 87 12.09 3.54 13.82
N GLN A 88 12.93 3.52 14.86
CA GLN A 88 14.18 2.79 14.88
C GLN A 88 13.96 1.28 14.83
N GLU A 89 13.06 0.74 15.66
CA GLU A 89 12.70 -0.69 15.65
C GLU A 89 12.17 -1.15 14.29
N LEU A 90 11.35 -0.30 13.64
CA LEU A 90 10.84 -0.56 12.30
C LEU A 90 11.97 -0.59 11.26
N LEU A 91 12.91 0.37 11.32
CA LEU A 91 14.07 0.43 10.42
C LEU A 91 15.02 -0.75 10.63
N ASP A 92 15.25 -1.17 11.87
CA ASP A 92 16.08 -2.34 12.18
C ASP A 92 15.45 -3.63 11.65
N THR A 93 14.12 -3.75 11.76
CA THR A 93 13.37 -4.85 11.15
C THR A 93 13.54 -4.85 9.63
N MET A 94 13.44 -3.68 8.98
CA MET A 94 13.69 -3.57 7.54
C MET A 94 15.14 -3.92 7.17
N ALA A 95 16.13 -3.48 7.96
CA ALA A 95 17.54 -3.78 7.74
C ALA A 95 17.79 -5.29 7.81
N TYR A 96 17.22 -5.97 8.81
CA TYR A 96 17.29 -7.42 8.97
C TYR A 96 16.75 -8.17 7.75
N TYR A 97 15.57 -7.80 7.25
CA TYR A 97 15.01 -8.41 6.03
C TYR A 97 15.82 -8.12 4.76
N ASN A 98 16.54 -6.99 4.72
CA ASN A 98 17.43 -6.63 3.63
C ASN A 98 18.85 -7.22 3.76
N GLY A 99 19.13 -8.02 4.81
CA GLY A 99 20.45 -8.61 5.06
C GLY A 99 21.51 -7.60 5.47
N LEU A 100 21.11 -6.44 6.00
CA LEU A 100 22.00 -5.39 6.48
C LEU A 100 22.10 -5.43 8.01
N PRO A 101 23.27 -5.14 8.61
CA PRO A 101 23.40 -5.05 10.06
C PRO A 101 22.59 -3.86 10.60
N PRO A 102 21.89 -4.00 11.74
CA PRO A 102 21.21 -2.88 12.40
C PRO A 102 22.26 -1.88 12.88
N THR A 103 22.42 -0.77 12.15
CA THR A 103 23.56 0.15 12.30
C THR A 103 23.19 1.47 12.98
N LEU A 104 21.89 1.74 13.21
CA LEU A 104 21.44 2.98 13.82
C LEU A 104 21.27 2.77 15.34
N LYS A 105 22.28 3.16 16.11
CA LYS A 105 22.20 3.31 17.58
C LYS A 105 22.11 4.78 17.95
#